data_AF-A0AAN0MGE6-F1
#
_entry.id   AF-A0AAN0MGE6-F1
#
_cell.length_a   1.000
_cell.length_b   1.000
_cell.length_c   1.000
_cell.angle_alpha   90.00
_cell.angle_beta   90.00
_cell.angle_gamma   90.00
#
_symmetry.space_group_name_H-M   'P 1'
#
loop_
_entity.id
_entity.type
_entity.pdbx_description
1 polymer ?
#
loop_
_entity_poly.entity_id
_entity_poly.type
_entity_poly.pdbx_seq_one_letter_code
_entity_poly.pdbx_strand_id
1 'polypeptide(L)'
;MSCDDPQAKPAFATIGPHDAKKWRLEAPLAAKPVADHNPVNAICDLVVEMSWERLRSRPDLLCLHAAALTFNDRLVIFPNARRAGKSLLSATLAHVGHKVFSDDFVPLAVDPHSGVISGMANGIAPRLRMPLPQNISASLDRWIMDRIGVRNKQYGYLTGIDLPRSGTTAPVGAIVVLEGDPTMTDPASLSPVTREEAMAALVTQNFGRQVHAGAILRVTDALTRAVPVLRLRYNRVEEAAALLHETPLLRDLPAARMTEADQPGTLPLALLDLPAVQRDGPVDLAWKFTKLPDYTECETETSLYLADGDGFAIHRLNPVSTVIWKLLDEGLTGIEMVEVMQELYADIAVDRLRADVAGALEFLQQERLIIPTPER
;
A
#
# COMPACT_ATOMS: atom_id res chain seq x y z
N MET A 1 39.55 14.94 -10.05
CA MET A 1 39.21 15.02 -11.49
C MET A 1 37.70 15.07 -11.56
N SER A 2 37.15 16.26 -11.82
CA SER A 2 35.71 16.45 -11.95
C SER A 2 35.27 15.91 -13.30
N CYS A 3 34.39 14.92 -13.28
CA CYS A 3 33.72 14.40 -14.47
C CYS A 3 32.36 15.12 -14.52
N ASP A 4 32.38 16.41 -14.84
CA ASP A 4 31.15 17.17 -15.03
C ASP A 4 30.68 16.92 -16.46
N ASP A 5 29.88 15.87 -16.62
CA ASP A 5 29.06 15.66 -17.82
C ASP A 5 27.89 16.66 -17.76
N PRO A 6 27.84 17.67 -18.66
CA PRO A 6 26.78 18.67 -18.67
C PRO A 6 25.39 18.11 -19.03
N GLN A 7 25.28 16.81 -19.36
CA GLN A 7 24.01 16.09 -19.53
C GLN A 7 23.63 15.21 -18.33
N ALA A 8 24.46 15.12 -17.28
CA ALA A 8 24.12 14.32 -16.11
C ALA A 8 22.90 14.92 -15.41
N LYS A 9 21.80 14.15 -15.35
CA LYS A 9 20.66 14.50 -14.50
C LYS A 9 21.19 14.72 -13.07
N PRO A 10 20.72 15.77 -12.36
CA PRO A 10 21.11 15.99 -10.99
C PRO A 10 20.81 14.74 -10.16
N ALA A 11 21.72 14.39 -9.25
CA ALA A 11 21.49 13.28 -8.35
C ALA A 11 20.21 13.51 -7.53
N PHE A 12 19.36 12.49 -7.39
CA PHE A 12 18.15 12.57 -6.56
C PHE A 12 18.49 12.79 -5.09
N ALA A 13 19.64 12.30 -4.65
CA ALA A 13 20.20 12.54 -3.33
C ALA A 13 21.74 12.47 -3.38
N THR A 14 22.40 13.29 -2.55
CA THR A 14 23.85 13.26 -2.29
C THR A 14 24.09 13.01 -0.82
N ILE A 15 24.99 12.08 -0.48
CA ILE A 15 25.38 11.79 0.89
C ILE A 15 26.89 11.95 1.04
N GLY A 16 27.33 12.65 2.08
CA GLY A 16 28.76 12.88 2.33
C GLY A 16 29.06 13.12 3.81
N PRO A 17 30.33 12.94 4.23
CA PRO A 17 30.73 13.27 5.59
C PRO A 17 30.60 14.78 5.82
N HIS A 18 29.95 15.16 6.92
CA HIS A 18 29.89 16.56 7.38
C HIS A 18 30.95 16.83 8.46
N ASP A 19 31.09 15.88 9.39
CA ASP A 19 32.14 15.85 10.40
C ASP A 19 32.48 14.39 10.79
N ALA A 20 33.34 14.19 11.79
CA ALA A 20 33.78 12.86 12.22
C ALA A 20 32.66 11.90 12.70
N LYS A 21 31.47 12.43 13.03
CA LYS A 21 30.34 11.65 13.56
C LYS A 21 29.05 11.85 12.76
N LYS A 22 29.00 12.82 11.85
CA LYS A 22 27.81 13.18 11.09
C LYS A 22 28.02 13.08 9.59
N TRP A 23 26.96 12.65 8.93
CA TRP A 23 26.80 12.62 7.49
C TRP A 23 25.70 13.60 7.10
N ARG A 24 25.96 14.38 6.06
CA ARG A 24 24.96 15.24 5.44
C ARG A 24 24.30 14.48 4.30
N LEU A 25 22.98 14.45 4.33
CA LEU A 25 22.13 14.02 3.23
C LEU A 25 21.47 15.26 2.62
N GLU A 26 21.63 15.42 1.31
CA GLU A 26 20.96 16.44 0.51
C GLU A 26 20.06 15.74 -0.50
N ALA A 27 18.75 15.93 -0.39
CA ALA A 27 17.73 15.31 -1.24
C ALA A 27 16.69 16.38 -1.63
N PRO A 28 16.84 17.05 -2.79
CA PRO A 28 16.08 18.26 -3.13
C PRO A 28 14.55 18.10 -3.11
N LEU A 29 14.06 16.89 -3.36
CA LEU A 29 12.63 16.56 -3.43
C LEU A 29 12.08 15.95 -2.12
N ALA A 30 12.93 15.82 -1.09
CA ALA A 30 12.52 15.35 0.22
C ALA A 30 11.74 16.44 0.98
N ALA A 31 10.88 16.03 1.93
CA ALA A 31 10.19 16.97 2.82
C ALA A 31 11.16 17.83 3.65
N LYS A 32 12.36 17.27 3.95
CA LYS A 32 13.47 17.99 4.56
C LYS A 32 14.69 17.90 3.63
N PRO A 33 14.92 18.90 2.77
CA PRO A 33 15.90 18.79 1.69
C PRO A 33 17.36 18.61 2.13
N VAL A 34 17.72 19.08 3.32
CA VAL A 34 19.07 18.94 3.88
C VAL A 34 18.96 18.50 5.33
N ALA A 35 19.70 17.47 5.71
CA ALA A 35 19.74 17.00 7.07
C ALA A 35 21.09 16.35 7.45
N ASP A 36 21.54 16.62 8.67
CA ASP A 36 22.75 16.04 9.24
C ASP A 36 22.38 14.91 10.22
N HIS A 37 22.91 13.72 9.98
CA HIS A 37 22.57 12.49 10.71
C HIS A 37 23.80 11.75 11.21
N ASN A 38 23.65 10.89 12.22
CA ASN A 38 24.61 9.81 12.44
C ASN A 38 24.58 8.84 11.22
N PRO A 39 25.62 8.02 10.99
CA PRO A 39 25.71 7.19 9.79
C PRO A 39 24.48 6.31 9.53
N VAL A 40 23.93 5.69 10.57
CA VAL A 40 22.76 4.78 10.45
C VAL A 40 21.50 5.53 10.06
N ASN A 41 21.26 6.70 10.65
CA ASN A 41 20.11 7.51 10.29
C ASN A 41 20.27 8.13 8.89
N ALA A 42 21.49 8.43 8.46
CA ALA A 42 21.76 8.88 7.08
C ALA A 42 21.40 7.79 6.06
N ILE A 43 21.73 6.53 6.36
CA ILE A 43 21.30 5.37 5.55
C ILE A 43 19.77 5.25 5.55
N CYS A 44 19.12 5.43 6.71
CA CYS A 44 17.66 5.34 6.80
C CYS A 44 16.97 6.37 5.88
N ASP A 45 17.40 7.62 5.93
CA ASP A 45 16.78 8.68 5.14
C ASP A 45 17.13 8.53 3.66
N LEU A 46 18.35 8.08 3.33
CA LEU A 46 18.71 7.72 1.95
C LEU A 46 17.83 6.59 1.39
N VAL A 47 17.56 5.54 2.18
CA VAL A 47 16.66 4.43 1.80
C VAL A 47 15.24 4.94 1.53
N VAL A 48 14.73 5.86 2.36
CA VAL A 48 13.43 6.50 2.13
C VAL A 48 13.44 7.28 0.82
N GLU A 49 14.47 8.08 0.55
CA GLU A 49 14.57 8.84 -0.70
C GLU A 49 14.76 7.96 -1.93
N MET A 50 15.49 6.84 -1.83
CA MET A 50 15.55 5.83 -2.89
C MET A 50 14.18 5.23 -3.20
N SER A 51 13.34 5.06 -2.17
CA SER A 51 11.97 4.57 -2.33
C SER A 51 11.12 5.59 -3.10
N TRP A 52 11.22 6.87 -2.73
CA TRP A 52 10.51 7.94 -3.42
C TRP A 52 11.00 8.13 -4.85
N GLU A 53 12.31 8.14 -5.08
CA GLU A 53 12.88 8.27 -6.41
C GLU A 53 12.48 7.12 -7.33
N ARG A 54 12.35 5.90 -6.78
CA ARG A 54 11.81 4.77 -7.55
C ARG A 54 10.41 5.09 -8.07
N LEU A 55 9.54 5.65 -7.25
CA LEU A 55 8.17 5.99 -7.67
C LEU A 55 8.12 7.15 -8.65
N ARG A 56 8.97 8.17 -8.46
CA ARG A 56 9.08 9.30 -9.40
C ARG A 56 9.57 8.85 -10.78
N SER A 57 10.53 7.92 -10.82
CA SER A 57 11.12 7.40 -12.06
C SER A 57 10.34 6.25 -12.71
N ARG A 58 9.49 5.57 -11.94
CA ARG A 58 8.67 4.42 -12.35
C ARG A 58 7.26 4.55 -11.79
N PRO A 59 6.47 5.51 -12.30
CA PRO A 59 5.10 5.75 -11.83
C PRO A 59 4.13 4.63 -12.26
N ASP A 60 4.62 3.67 -13.06
CA ASP A 60 3.97 2.40 -13.39
C ASP A 60 3.94 1.38 -12.24
N LEU A 61 4.71 1.61 -11.17
CA LEU A 61 4.80 0.68 -10.05
C LEU A 61 3.81 1.03 -8.93
N LEU A 62 3.04 0.05 -8.48
CA LEU A 62 2.40 0.11 -7.16
C LEU A 62 3.46 -0.07 -6.07
N CYS A 63 3.32 0.53 -4.88
CA CYS A 63 4.32 0.37 -3.82
C CYS A 63 3.70 0.17 -2.43
N LEU A 64 3.90 -1.03 -1.90
CA LEU A 64 3.37 -1.42 -0.59
C LEU A 64 4.42 -1.18 0.50
N HIS A 65 3.99 -0.61 1.63
CA HIS A 65 4.77 -0.61 2.88
C HIS A 65 4.75 -2.00 3.53
N ALA A 66 5.49 -2.92 2.94
CA ALA A 66 5.50 -4.33 3.27
C ALA A 66 6.93 -4.90 3.33
N ALA A 67 7.05 -6.08 3.92
CA ALA A 67 8.18 -6.96 3.66
C ALA A 67 7.75 -8.04 2.67
N ALA A 68 8.70 -8.66 1.97
CA ALA A 68 8.48 -9.82 1.14
C ALA A 68 9.56 -10.85 1.38
N LEU A 69 9.15 -12.10 1.51
CA LEU A 69 10.05 -13.25 1.59
C LEU A 69 9.65 -14.28 0.55
N THR A 70 10.62 -15.08 0.15
CA THR A 70 10.40 -16.16 -0.82
C THR A 70 9.97 -17.43 -0.08
N PHE A 71 8.82 -17.95 -0.48
CA PHE A 71 8.34 -19.29 -0.14
C PHE A 71 8.37 -20.09 -1.45
N ASN A 72 9.32 -21.01 -1.57
CA ASN A 72 9.65 -21.70 -2.83
C ASN A 72 10.04 -20.72 -3.95
N ASP A 73 9.20 -20.55 -4.96
CA ASP A 73 9.38 -19.66 -6.12
C ASP A 73 8.33 -18.53 -6.14
N ARG A 74 7.69 -18.26 -5.00
CA ARG A 74 6.64 -17.25 -4.82
C ARG A 74 6.99 -16.27 -3.71
N LEU A 75 6.56 -15.02 -3.89
CA LEU A 75 6.63 -14.03 -2.83
C LEU A 75 5.41 -14.13 -1.93
N VAL A 76 5.68 -14.18 -0.63
CA VAL A 76 4.70 -13.89 0.40
C VAL A 76 4.94 -12.46 0.86
N ILE A 77 3.95 -11.60 0.65
CA ILE A 77 4.00 -10.19 1.04
C ILE A 77 3.39 -10.04 2.43
N PHE A 78 4.10 -9.33 3.31
CA PHE A 78 3.68 -9.02 4.67
C PHE A 78 3.37 -7.53 4.78
N PRO A 79 2.19 -7.07 4.30
CA PRO A 79 1.75 -5.71 4.55
C PRO A 79 1.47 -5.55 6.04
N ASN A 80 1.71 -4.36 6.57
CA ASN A 80 1.50 -4.17 8.00
C ASN A 80 1.15 -2.75 8.37
N ALA A 81 0.18 -2.61 9.27
CA ALA A 81 -0.01 -1.41 10.06
C ALA A 81 1.22 -1.12 10.96
N ARG A 82 1.36 0.10 11.45
CA ARG A 82 2.57 0.49 12.22
C ARG A 82 2.76 -0.45 13.43
N ARG A 83 4.00 -0.94 13.61
CA ARG A 83 4.55 -1.64 14.81
C ARG A 83 4.29 -3.15 15.00
N ALA A 84 3.72 -3.91 14.05
CA ALA A 84 3.65 -5.39 14.24
C ALA A 84 5.00 -6.15 14.17
N GLY A 85 6.10 -5.52 13.75
CA GLY A 85 7.44 -6.14 13.80
C GLY A 85 7.91 -6.87 12.53
N LYS A 86 7.50 -6.39 11.34
CA LYS A 86 7.90 -6.92 10.01
C LYS A 86 9.37 -7.31 9.88
N SER A 87 10.28 -6.39 10.19
CA SER A 87 11.72 -6.62 10.03
C SER A 87 12.24 -7.70 10.99
N LEU A 88 11.66 -7.80 12.19
CA LEU A 88 11.99 -8.87 13.13
C LEU A 88 11.45 -10.21 12.62
N LEU A 89 10.20 -10.27 12.16
CA LEU A 89 9.64 -11.48 11.54
C LEU A 89 10.46 -11.92 10.31
N SER A 90 10.88 -10.97 9.47
CA SER A 90 11.72 -11.24 8.30
C SER A 90 13.08 -11.83 8.71
N ALA A 91 13.70 -11.29 9.76
CA ALA A 91 14.93 -11.84 10.33
C ALA A 91 14.73 -13.24 10.93
N THR A 92 13.62 -13.48 11.62
CA THR A 92 13.28 -14.79 12.19
C THR A 92 13.00 -15.83 11.11
N LEU A 93 12.28 -15.48 10.05
CA LEU A 93 12.06 -16.36 8.90
C LEU A 93 13.38 -16.66 8.17
N ALA A 94 14.27 -15.67 8.06
CA ALA A 94 15.62 -15.88 7.54
C ALA A 94 16.45 -16.83 8.42
N HIS A 95 16.31 -16.73 9.74
CA HIS A 95 16.96 -17.64 10.68
C HIS A 95 16.55 -19.10 10.48
N VAL A 96 15.29 -19.35 10.09
CA VAL A 96 14.77 -20.71 9.77
C VAL A 96 14.85 -21.08 8.29
N GLY A 97 15.59 -20.30 7.48
CA GLY A 97 15.99 -20.68 6.12
C GLY A 97 15.21 -20.04 4.96
N HIS A 98 14.24 -19.16 5.22
CA HIS A 98 13.57 -18.42 4.15
C HIS A 98 14.46 -17.30 3.60
N LYS A 99 14.35 -17.02 2.30
CA LYS A 99 15.09 -15.94 1.67
C LYS A 99 14.33 -14.63 1.79
N VAL A 100 14.95 -13.62 2.38
CA VAL A 100 14.44 -12.25 2.38
C VAL A 100 14.53 -11.71 0.96
N PHE A 101 13.41 -11.20 0.45
CA PHE A 101 13.35 -10.61 -0.88
C PHE A 101 13.41 -9.08 -0.84
N SER A 102 12.63 -8.48 0.08
CA SER A 102 12.61 -7.05 0.32
C SER A 102 12.08 -6.77 1.74
N ASP A 103 12.51 -5.68 2.37
CA ASP A 103 11.96 -5.20 3.64
C ASP A 103 11.65 -3.69 3.54
N ASP A 104 10.83 -3.19 4.47
CA ASP A 104 10.27 -1.83 4.53
C ASP A 104 9.34 -1.42 3.36
N PHE A 105 9.65 -1.76 2.11
CA PHE A 105 8.76 -1.54 0.98
C PHE A 105 8.95 -2.58 -0.13
N VAL A 106 7.87 -2.81 -0.89
CA VAL A 106 7.84 -3.74 -2.03
C VAL A 106 7.15 -3.04 -3.20
N PRO A 107 7.91 -2.59 -4.23
CA PRO A 107 7.34 -2.19 -5.49
C PRO A 107 6.74 -3.41 -6.20
N LEU A 108 5.57 -3.23 -6.79
CA LEU A 108 4.83 -4.22 -7.56
C LEU A 108 4.74 -3.76 -9.00
N ALA A 109 5.10 -4.65 -9.92
CA ALA A 109 4.96 -4.45 -11.35
C ALA A 109 3.95 -5.44 -11.90
N VAL A 110 3.20 -5.01 -12.91
CA VAL A 110 2.34 -5.88 -13.70
C VAL A 110 3.01 -6.08 -15.05
N ASP A 111 3.28 -7.32 -15.42
CA ASP A 111 3.78 -7.62 -16.76
C ASP A 111 2.66 -7.39 -17.79
N PRO A 112 2.84 -6.49 -18.78
CA PRO A 112 1.75 -6.08 -19.66
C PRO A 112 1.31 -7.18 -20.63
N HIS A 113 2.14 -8.21 -20.85
CA HIS A 113 1.80 -9.30 -21.77
C HIS A 113 1.10 -10.46 -21.04
N SER A 114 1.67 -10.88 -19.92
CA SER A 114 1.22 -12.03 -19.16
C SER A 114 0.27 -11.67 -18.02
N GLY A 115 0.12 -10.39 -17.67
CA GLY A 115 -0.68 -9.91 -16.54
C GLY A 115 -0.12 -10.31 -15.17
N VAL A 116 1.06 -10.95 -15.10
CA VAL A 116 1.62 -11.44 -13.84
C VAL A 116 2.02 -10.27 -12.95
N ILE A 117 1.56 -10.30 -11.70
CA ILE A 117 1.91 -9.31 -10.68
C ILE A 117 3.15 -9.82 -9.94
N SER A 118 4.25 -9.07 -10.05
CA SER A 118 5.53 -9.42 -9.44
C SER A 118 6.01 -8.36 -8.48
N GLY A 119 6.59 -8.78 -7.36
CA GLY A 119 7.36 -7.90 -6.49
C GLY A 119 8.75 -7.67 -7.05
N MET A 120 9.29 -6.47 -6.82
CA MET A 120 10.65 -6.09 -7.19
C MET A 120 11.50 -5.90 -5.92
N ALA A 121 12.66 -6.55 -5.87
CA ALA A 121 13.58 -6.41 -4.75
C ALA A 121 14.17 -4.99 -4.71
N ASN A 122 14.22 -4.38 -3.52
CA ASN A 122 14.89 -3.09 -3.34
C ASN A 122 16.41 -3.25 -3.16
N GLY A 123 16.89 -4.43 -2.74
CA GLY A 123 18.29 -4.71 -2.47
C GLY A 123 18.81 -4.08 -1.16
N ILE A 124 17.91 -3.78 -0.23
CA ILE A 124 18.20 -3.07 1.02
C ILE A 124 18.10 -4.06 2.18
N ALA A 125 19.11 -4.06 3.05
CA ALA A 125 19.13 -4.90 4.23
C ALA A 125 17.97 -4.59 5.19
N PRO A 126 17.33 -5.60 5.81
CA PRO A 126 16.31 -5.39 6.83
C PRO A 126 16.82 -4.51 7.96
N ARG A 127 15.99 -3.52 8.35
CA ARG A 127 16.31 -2.56 9.39
C ARG A 127 15.55 -2.92 10.67
N LEU A 128 16.23 -3.59 11.59
CA LEU A 128 15.67 -3.93 12.89
C LEU A 128 15.69 -2.74 13.85
N ARG A 129 14.66 -2.66 14.71
CA ARG A 129 14.64 -1.73 15.83
C ARG A 129 15.45 -2.27 17.00
N MET A 130 16.14 -1.37 17.68
CA MET A 130 17.00 -1.66 18.82
C MET A 130 16.46 -0.99 20.11
N PRO A 131 16.67 -1.62 21.29
CA PRO A 131 17.12 -3.01 21.46
C PRO A 131 16.10 -4.02 20.91
N LEU A 132 16.54 -5.26 20.66
CA LEU A 132 15.62 -6.32 20.28
C LEU A 132 14.63 -6.62 21.44
N PRO A 133 13.42 -7.11 21.14
CA PRO A 133 12.46 -7.48 22.18
C PRO A 133 13.02 -8.54 23.13
N GLN A 134 12.74 -8.42 24.43
CA GLN A 134 13.25 -9.34 25.45
C GLN A 134 12.65 -10.76 25.36
N ASN A 135 11.55 -10.93 24.62
CA ASN A 135 10.83 -12.18 24.52
C ASN A 135 11.31 -13.10 23.38
N ILE A 136 12.45 -12.81 22.74
CA ILE A 136 13.08 -13.70 21.75
C ILE A 136 14.06 -14.67 22.41
N SER A 137 14.30 -15.82 21.80
CA SER A 137 15.31 -16.77 22.28
C SER A 137 16.74 -16.22 22.18
N ALA A 138 17.62 -16.71 23.05
CA ALA A 138 19.04 -16.38 23.00
C ALA A 138 19.73 -16.85 21.69
N SER A 139 19.18 -17.87 21.02
CA SER A 139 19.68 -18.34 19.72
C SER A 139 19.39 -17.30 18.63
N LEU A 140 18.14 -16.83 18.56
CA LEU A 140 17.73 -15.83 17.60
C LEU A 140 18.44 -14.49 17.86
N ASP A 141 18.51 -14.06 19.12
CA ASP A 141 19.23 -12.83 19.51
C ASP A 141 20.68 -12.88 19.01
N ARG A 142 21.42 -13.92 19.37
CA ARG A 142 22.81 -14.10 18.94
C ARG A 142 22.93 -14.11 17.41
N TRP A 143 22.07 -14.86 16.72
CA TRP A 143 22.11 -14.96 15.26
C TRP A 143 21.90 -13.61 14.58
N ILE A 144 20.96 -12.79 15.08
CA ILE A 144 20.71 -11.43 14.58
C ILE A 144 21.93 -10.56 14.88
N MET A 145 22.35 -10.51 16.15
CA MET A 145 23.40 -9.60 16.61
C MET A 145 24.75 -9.87 15.95
N ASP A 146 25.08 -11.12 15.65
CA ASP A 146 26.30 -11.51 14.92
C ASP A 146 26.28 -11.04 13.44
N ARG A 147 25.10 -10.69 12.91
CA ARG A 147 24.88 -10.29 11.50
C ARG A 147 24.52 -8.81 11.34
N ILE A 148 24.43 -8.06 12.43
CA ILE A 148 24.24 -6.61 12.37
C ILE A 148 25.56 -5.95 11.94
N GLY A 149 25.59 -5.42 10.71
CA GLY A 149 26.78 -4.76 10.18
C GLY A 149 26.97 -3.35 10.74
N VAL A 150 25.89 -2.56 10.77
CA VAL A 150 25.90 -1.19 11.28
C VAL A 150 24.70 -0.95 12.19
N ARG A 151 24.91 -0.25 13.30
CA ARG A 151 23.85 0.06 14.28
C ARG A 151 24.07 1.36 15.04
N ASN A 152 22.97 1.90 15.53
CA ASN A 152 22.94 2.94 16.55
C ASN A 152 21.99 2.51 17.69
N LYS A 153 21.59 3.45 18.55
CA LYS A 153 20.67 3.17 19.66
C LYS A 153 19.27 2.72 19.23
N GLN A 154 18.85 3.08 18.01
CA GLN A 154 17.49 2.89 17.50
C GLN A 154 17.39 1.78 16.46
N TYR A 155 18.40 1.60 15.62
CA TYR A 155 18.35 0.72 14.46
C TYR A 155 19.62 -0.10 14.26
N GLY A 156 19.47 -1.29 13.70
CA GLY A 156 20.55 -2.14 13.21
C GLY A 156 20.19 -2.74 11.86
N TYR A 157 21.13 -2.74 10.90
CA TYR A 157 20.94 -3.34 9.59
C TYR A 157 21.50 -4.76 9.55
N LEU A 158 20.66 -5.70 9.13
CA LEU A 158 20.99 -7.12 9.00
C LEU A 158 21.69 -7.39 7.67
N THR A 159 23.02 -7.38 7.63
CA THR A 159 23.82 -7.47 6.40
C THR A 159 24.34 -8.88 6.09
N GLY A 160 24.34 -9.78 7.08
CA GLY A 160 24.84 -11.16 6.94
C GLY A 160 23.86 -12.16 6.35
N ILE A 161 22.97 -11.72 5.47
CA ILE A 161 21.94 -12.55 4.81
C ILE A 161 22.03 -12.39 3.28
N ASP A 162 21.59 -13.42 2.55
CA ASP A 162 21.47 -13.36 1.10
C ASP A 162 20.29 -12.46 0.72
N LEU A 163 20.58 -11.41 -0.05
CA LEU A 163 19.58 -10.47 -0.56
C LEU A 163 19.66 -10.45 -2.08
N PRO A 164 18.51 -10.53 -2.78
CA PRO A 164 18.50 -10.39 -4.22
C PRO A 164 19.00 -8.99 -4.63
N ARG A 165 19.60 -8.92 -5.82
CA ARG A 165 20.00 -7.63 -6.40
C ARG A 165 18.78 -6.74 -6.60
N SER A 166 18.94 -5.43 -6.41
CA SER A 166 17.89 -4.45 -6.69
C SER A 166 17.35 -4.64 -8.11
N GLY A 167 16.03 -4.64 -8.28
CA GLY A 167 15.38 -4.89 -9.57
C GLY A 167 15.08 -6.36 -9.89
N THR A 168 15.59 -7.33 -9.11
CA THR A 168 15.18 -8.73 -9.25
C THR A 168 13.68 -8.85 -9.02
N THR A 169 12.98 -9.62 -9.84
CA THR A 169 11.52 -9.80 -9.75
C THR A 169 11.13 -11.23 -9.40
N ALA A 170 10.04 -11.39 -8.66
CA ALA A 170 9.40 -12.69 -8.44
C ALA A 170 7.87 -12.55 -8.32
N PRO A 171 7.09 -13.54 -8.78
CA PRO A 171 5.63 -13.49 -8.75
C PRO A 171 5.09 -13.48 -7.32
N VAL A 172 4.07 -12.66 -7.08
CA VAL A 172 3.34 -12.64 -5.80
C VAL A 172 2.47 -13.89 -5.70
N GLY A 173 2.54 -14.61 -4.59
CA GLY A 173 1.74 -15.82 -4.39
C GLY A 173 0.88 -15.86 -3.14
N ALA A 174 1.13 -15.00 -2.15
CA ALA A 174 0.24 -14.82 -1.01
C ALA A 174 0.44 -13.46 -0.35
N ILE A 175 -0.53 -13.06 0.45
CA ILE A 175 -0.48 -11.87 1.30
C ILE A 175 -0.80 -12.30 2.73
N VAL A 176 0.05 -11.93 3.67
CA VAL A 176 -0.12 -12.22 5.10
C VAL A 176 -0.14 -10.92 5.89
N VAL A 177 -1.33 -10.46 6.24
CA VAL A 177 -1.54 -9.26 7.06
C VAL A 177 -1.12 -9.56 8.49
N LEU A 178 -0.19 -8.76 9.03
CA LEU A 178 0.34 -8.95 10.37
C LEU A 178 -0.52 -8.26 11.43
N GLU A 179 -0.84 -8.99 12.49
CA GLU A 179 -1.52 -8.50 13.68
C GLU A 179 -0.74 -8.93 14.93
N GLY A 180 0.39 -8.25 15.15
CA GLY A 180 1.22 -8.46 16.32
C GLY A 180 0.59 -7.80 17.55
N ASP A 181 0.23 -8.61 18.54
CA ASP A 181 -0.37 -8.15 19.79
C ASP A 181 0.40 -8.71 21.00
N PRO A 182 1.17 -7.87 21.72
CA PRO A 182 1.94 -8.31 22.87
C PRO A 182 1.07 -8.72 24.07
N THR A 183 -0.22 -8.39 24.07
CA THR A 183 -1.16 -8.74 25.14
C THR A 183 -1.86 -10.07 24.93
N MET A 184 -1.77 -10.62 23.71
CA MET A 184 -2.38 -11.90 23.37
C MET A 184 -1.75 -13.04 24.20
N THR A 185 -2.59 -13.93 24.71
CA THR A 185 -2.17 -15.15 25.43
C THR A 185 -2.35 -16.42 24.60
N ASP A 186 -3.22 -16.36 23.59
CA ASP A 186 -3.45 -17.47 22.68
C ASP A 186 -2.21 -17.76 21.82
N PRO A 187 -2.05 -18.99 21.31
CA PRO A 187 -1.00 -19.31 20.35
C PRO A 187 -1.10 -18.48 19.07
N ALA A 188 0.02 -18.35 18.37
CA ALA A 188 0.03 -17.77 17.03
C ALA A 188 -0.99 -18.48 16.13
N SER A 189 -1.76 -17.72 15.35
CA SER A 189 -2.80 -18.27 14.48
C SER A 189 -2.78 -17.61 13.10
N LEU A 190 -3.20 -18.40 12.10
CA LEU A 190 -3.28 -18.01 10.71
C LEU A 190 -4.69 -18.31 10.21
N SER A 191 -5.41 -17.28 9.77
CA SER A 191 -6.78 -17.41 9.28
C SER A 191 -6.99 -16.65 7.98
N PRO A 192 -7.94 -17.06 7.11
CA PRO A 192 -8.32 -16.29 5.94
C PRO A 192 -8.83 -14.89 6.30
N VAL A 193 -8.57 -13.94 5.42
CA VAL A 193 -9.06 -12.56 5.49
C VAL A 193 -10.14 -12.39 4.43
N THR A 194 -11.21 -11.67 4.76
CA THR A 194 -12.23 -11.37 3.75
C THR A 194 -11.66 -10.46 2.67
N ARG A 195 -12.23 -10.51 1.45
CA ARG A 195 -11.78 -9.62 0.36
C ARG A 195 -11.88 -8.14 0.76
N GLU A 196 -12.89 -7.76 1.52
CA GLU A 196 -13.06 -6.40 2.05
C GLU A 196 -11.90 -5.97 2.95
N GLU A 197 -11.57 -6.80 3.96
CA GLU A 197 -10.47 -6.52 4.89
C GLU A 197 -9.12 -6.49 4.16
N ALA A 198 -8.94 -7.36 3.17
CA ALA A 198 -7.75 -7.42 2.34
C ALA A 198 -7.59 -6.15 1.49
N MET A 199 -8.65 -5.70 0.82
CA MET A 199 -8.68 -4.46 0.04
C MET A 199 -8.33 -3.26 0.92
N ALA A 200 -8.98 -3.13 2.08
CA ALA A 200 -8.74 -2.04 3.02
C ALA A 200 -7.28 -2.03 3.51
N ALA A 201 -6.72 -3.20 3.85
CA ALA A 201 -5.35 -3.33 4.30
C ALA A 201 -4.36 -2.90 3.22
N LEU A 202 -4.52 -3.38 1.98
CA LEU A 202 -3.60 -3.12 0.88
C LEU A 202 -3.66 -1.67 0.38
N VAL A 203 -4.86 -1.11 0.22
CA VAL A 203 -5.05 0.30 -0.14
C VAL A 203 -4.40 1.21 0.91
N THR A 204 -4.58 0.90 2.21
CA THR A 204 -3.98 1.69 3.30
C THR A 204 -2.45 1.56 3.34
N GLN A 205 -1.89 0.42 2.95
CA GLN A 205 -0.43 0.22 2.91
C GLN A 205 0.24 0.73 1.63
N ASN A 206 -0.53 1.12 0.61
CA ASN A 206 0.04 1.81 -0.54
C ASN A 206 0.44 3.23 -0.15
N PHE A 207 1.71 3.57 -0.33
CA PHE A 207 2.21 4.94 -0.11
C PHE A 207 2.59 5.65 -1.41
N GLY A 208 2.43 4.99 -2.57
CA GLY A 208 2.56 5.60 -3.88
C GLY A 208 1.38 6.51 -4.19
N ARG A 209 1.33 7.70 -3.57
CA ARG A 209 0.29 8.72 -3.83
C ARG A 209 0.47 9.46 -5.16
N GLN A 210 1.58 9.21 -5.85
CA GLN A 210 1.86 9.77 -7.17
C GLN A 210 1.49 8.81 -8.31
N VAL A 211 1.00 7.61 -7.96
CA VAL A 211 0.45 6.63 -8.89
C VAL A 211 -1.05 6.86 -8.99
N HIS A 212 -1.60 6.72 -10.19
CA HIS A 212 -3.04 6.85 -10.44
C HIS A 212 -3.86 5.94 -9.52
N ALA A 213 -4.74 6.51 -8.68
CA ALA A 213 -5.57 5.81 -7.70
C ALA A 213 -6.36 4.63 -8.30
N GLY A 214 -6.93 4.81 -9.50
CA GLY A 214 -7.60 3.73 -10.23
C GLY A 214 -6.70 2.52 -10.56
N ALA A 215 -5.41 2.74 -10.86
CA ALA A 215 -4.46 1.64 -11.11
C ALA A 215 -4.14 0.89 -9.81
N ILE A 216 -3.95 1.62 -8.71
CA ILE A 216 -3.77 1.03 -7.38
C ILE A 216 -4.96 0.15 -7.01
N LEU A 217 -6.18 0.64 -7.23
CA LEU A 217 -7.41 -0.12 -6.96
C LEU A 217 -7.48 -1.42 -7.75
N ARG A 218 -7.26 -1.39 -9.07
CA ARG A 218 -7.32 -2.60 -9.91
C ARG A 218 -6.26 -3.63 -9.56
N VAL A 219 -5.01 -3.20 -9.31
CA VAL A 219 -3.95 -4.13 -8.91
C VAL A 219 -4.25 -4.73 -7.54
N THR A 220 -4.75 -3.92 -6.60
CA THR A 220 -5.15 -4.37 -5.27
C THR A 220 -6.30 -5.38 -5.36
N ASP A 221 -7.33 -5.09 -6.15
CA ASP A 221 -8.45 -6.01 -6.37
C ASP A 221 -7.99 -7.34 -7.00
N ALA A 222 -7.19 -7.26 -8.06
CA ALA A 222 -6.64 -8.44 -8.72
C ALA A 222 -5.82 -9.30 -7.75
N LEU A 223 -5.00 -8.70 -6.89
CA LEU A 223 -4.29 -9.43 -5.84
C LEU A 223 -5.24 -10.15 -4.90
N THR A 224 -6.26 -9.46 -4.36
CA THR A 224 -7.19 -10.07 -3.39
C THR A 224 -8.04 -11.20 -3.98
N ARG A 225 -8.22 -11.24 -5.30
CA ARG A 225 -8.91 -12.34 -6.01
C ARG A 225 -7.97 -13.48 -6.41
N ALA A 226 -6.71 -13.19 -6.71
CA ALA A 226 -5.79 -14.15 -7.33
C ALA A 226 -4.98 -14.97 -6.33
N VAL A 227 -4.74 -14.47 -5.11
CA VAL A 227 -3.88 -15.13 -4.13
C VAL A 227 -4.56 -15.25 -2.76
N PRO A 228 -4.21 -16.26 -1.94
CA PRO A 228 -4.67 -16.30 -0.56
C PRO A 228 -4.22 -15.06 0.21
N VAL A 229 -5.18 -14.43 0.89
CA VAL A 229 -4.93 -13.37 1.87
C VAL A 229 -5.23 -13.92 3.26
N LEU A 230 -4.21 -13.95 4.10
CA LEU A 230 -4.26 -14.52 5.43
C LEU A 230 -3.93 -13.44 6.47
N ARG A 231 -4.41 -13.63 7.70
CA ARG A 231 -4.12 -12.82 8.87
C ARG A 231 -3.29 -13.65 9.83
N LEU A 232 -2.14 -13.14 10.21
CA LEU A 232 -1.26 -13.73 11.21
C LEU A 232 -1.38 -12.96 12.51
N ARG A 233 -1.98 -13.58 13.53
CA ARG A 233 -2.04 -13.05 14.90
C ARG A 233 -0.95 -13.69 15.75
N TYR A 234 -0.16 -12.89 16.46
CA TYR A 234 0.95 -13.41 17.27
C TYR A 234 1.43 -12.43 18.34
N ASN A 235 1.96 -12.97 19.44
CA ASN A 235 2.68 -12.22 20.49
C ASN A 235 4.21 -12.52 20.47
N ARG A 236 4.60 -13.67 19.90
CA ARG A 236 5.96 -14.19 19.85
C ARG A 236 6.36 -14.44 18.40
N VAL A 237 7.43 -13.78 17.96
CA VAL A 237 7.85 -13.82 16.56
C VAL A 237 8.35 -15.20 16.11
N GLU A 238 8.95 -15.98 17.02
CA GLU A 238 9.43 -17.33 16.72
C GLU A 238 8.28 -18.31 16.48
N GLU A 239 7.19 -18.19 17.24
CA GLU A 239 5.98 -19.00 17.02
C GLU A 239 5.28 -18.64 15.70
N ALA A 240 5.20 -17.33 15.41
CA ALA A 240 4.73 -16.85 14.10
C ALA A 240 5.57 -17.39 12.94
N ALA A 241 6.90 -17.34 13.04
CA ALA A 241 7.79 -17.85 12.01
C ALA A 241 7.67 -19.37 11.83
N ALA A 242 7.58 -20.14 12.93
CA ALA A 242 7.36 -21.58 12.88
C ALA A 242 6.03 -21.92 12.19
N LEU A 243 4.95 -21.24 12.56
CA LEU A 243 3.63 -21.43 11.95
C LEU A 243 3.65 -21.15 10.44
N LEU A 244 4.28 -20.05 10.02
CA LEU A 244 4.43 -19.72 8.58
C LEU A 244 5.32 -20.72 7.84
N HIS A 245 6.38 -21.21 8.47
CA HIS A 245 7.29 -22.18 7.88
C HIS A 245 6.61 -23.53 7.64
N GLU A 246 5.81 -23.99 8.61
CA GLU A 246 5.23 -25.33 8.59
C GLU A 246 3.91 -25.42 7.83
N THR A 247 3.15 -24.31 7.77
CA THR A 247 1.77 -24.33 7.24
C THR A 247 1.69 -24.79 5.79
N PRO A 248 0.76 -25.70 5.45
CA PRO A 248 0.52 -26.09 4.06
C PRO A 248 -0.06 -24.94 3.23
N LEU A 249 -0.67 -23.92 3.85
CA LEU A 249 -1.30 -22.79 3.16
C LEU A 249 -0.31 -21.96 2.32
N LEU A 250 1.00 -22.09 2.56
CA LEU A 250 2.05 -21.32 1.88
C LEU A 250 3.02 -22.19 1.04
N ARG A 251 2.68 -23.45 0.75
CA ARG A 251 3.57 -24.35 -0.03
C ARG A 251 3.36 -24.25 -1.54
N ASP A 252 2.12 -24.41 -2.00
CA ASP A 252 1.76 -24.49 -3.42
C ASP A 252 1.03 -23.21 -3.88
N LEU A 253 1.75 -22.10 -3.79
CA LEU A 253 1.16 -20.77 -4.01
C LEU A 253 0.96 -20.46 -5.51
N PRO A 254 -0.19 -19.89 -5.90
CA PRO A 254 -0.41 -19.44 -7.27
C PRO A 254 0.52 -18.26 -7.61
N ALA A 255 0.62 -17.91 -8.88
CA ALA A 255 1.17 -16.61 -9.29
C ALA A 255 0.02 -15.64 -9.51
N ALA A 256 0.02 -14.52 -8.80
CA ALA A 256 -0.95 -13.46 -8.98
C ALA A 256 -0.95 -12.98 -10.43
N ARG A 257 -2.13 -12.89 -11.03
CA ARG A 257 -2.30 -12.47 -12.42
C ARG A 257 -3.55 -11.62 -12.57
N MET A 258 -3.42 -10.49 -13.26
CA MET A 258 -4.54 -9.68 -13.74
C MET A 258 -5.18 -10.33 -14.96
N THR A 259 -6.51 -10.36 -15.02
CA THR A 259 -7.22 -10.79 -16.23
C THR A 259 -7.18 -9.69 -17.29
N GLU A 260 -7.44 -10.02 -18.56
CA GLU A 260 -7.51 -9.02 -19.65
C GLU A 260 -8.53 -7.90 -19.35
N ALA A 261 -9.64 -8.24 -18.68
CA ALA A 261 -10.64 -7.26 -18.26
C ALA A 261 -10.13 -6.28 -17.17
N ASP A 262 -9.13 -6.70 -16.39
CA ASP A 262 -8.50 -5.86 -15.36
C ASP A 262 -7.31 -5.07 -15.88
N GLN A 263 -6.77 -5.47 -17.04
CA GLN A 263 -5.59 -4.81 -17.61
C GLN A 263 -5.93 -3.34 -17.84
N PRO A 264 -5.06 -2.42 -17.40
CA PRO A 264 -5.33 -1.00 -17.53
C PRO A 264 -5.37 -0.65 -19.02
N GLY A 265 -6.57 -0.64 -19.58
CA GLY A 265 -6.86 0.00 -20.86
C GLY A 265 -6.57 1.47 -20.69
N THR A 266 -5.34 1.88 -21.01
CA THR A 266 -4.95 3.28 -21.19
C THR A 266 -5.17 4.21 -19.98
N LEU A 267 -5.03 3.76 -18.73
CA LEU A 267 -4.89 4.73 -17.64
C LEU A 267 -3.45 5.24 -17.59
N PRO A 268 -3.23 6.57 -17.64
CA PRO A 268 -1.89 7.11 -17.53
C PRO A 268 -1.36 6.72 -16.15
N LEU A 269 -0.38 5.82 -16.15
CA LEU A 269 0.54 5.61 -15.03
C LEU A 269 1.48 6.82 -14.89
N ALA A 270 1.14 7.99 -15.43
CA ALA A 270 2.01 9.15 -15.48
C ALA A 270 1.94 9.94 -14.16
N LEU A 271 2.99 10.72 -13.90
CA LEU A 271 2.96 11.72 -12.84
C LEU A 271 1.76 12.64 -13.08
N LEU A 272 0.98 12.84 -12.02
CA LEU A 272 -0.11 13.79 -12.06
C LEU A 272 0.44 15.21 -11.83
N ASP A 273 0.46 16.04 -12.88
CA ASP A 273 0.62 17.50 -12.77
C ASP A 273 -0.77 18.13 -12.66
N LEU A 274 -1.14 18.62 -11.47
CA LEU A 274 -2.55 18.90 -11.16
C LEU A 274 -2.78 20.31 -10.60
N PRO A 275 -3.71 21.08 -11.18
CA PRO A 275 -4.22 22.31 -10.57
C PRO A 275 -5.19 22.01 -9.41
N ALA A 276 -5.27 22.93 -8.45
CA ALA A 276 -6.25 22.87 -7.37
C ALA A 276 -7.67 23.04 -7.93
N VAL A 277 -8.53 22.03 -7.75
CA VAL A 277 -9.95 22.14 -8.08
C VAL A 277 -10.70 22.42 -6.77
N GLN A 278 -11.08 23.68 -6.57
CA GLN A 278 -12.13 24.04 -5.63
C GLN A 278 -13.42 24.28 -6.42
N ARG A 279 -14.46 23.50 -6.13
CA ARG A 279 -15.83 23.81 -6.51
C ARG A 279 -16.63 23.96 -5.22
N ASP A 280 -16.77 25.19 -4.76
CA ASP A 280 -17.48 25.51 -3.53
C ASP A 280 -18.96 25.82 -3.83
N GLY A 281 -19.86 25.11 -3.17
CA GLY A 281 -21.29 25.42 -3.13
C GLY A 281 -22.16 24.20 -2.77
N PRO A 282 -23.25 24.38 -2.00
CA PRO A 282 -24.18 23.30 -1.70
C PRO A 282 -24.84 22.78 -2.98
N VAL A 283 -25.06 21.48 -3.05
CA VAL A 283 -25.76 20.84 -4.18
C VAL A 283 -27.24 21.22 -4.21
N ASP A 284 -27.77 21.50 -5.39
CA ASP A 284 -29.22 21.66 -5.60
C ASP A 284 -29.85 20.28 -5.85
N LEU A 285 -30.65 19.79 -4.89
CA LEU A 285 -31.31 18.50 -4.99
C LEU A 285 -32.37 18.44 -6.11
N ALA A 286 -32.80 19.59 -6.65
CA ALA A 286 -33.69 19.61 -7.82
C ALA A 286 -32.97 19.20 -9.11
N TRP A 287 -31.64 19.14 -9.11
CA TRP A 287 -30.86 18.81 -10.30
C TRP A 287 -30.69 17.29 -10.45
N LYS A 288 -30.47 16.87 -11.70
CA LYS A 288 -29.98 15.54 -12.01
C LYS A 288 -28.46 15.52 -11.89
N PHE A 289 -27.92 14.35 -11.59
CA PHE A 289 -26.48 14.15 -11.49
C PHE A 289 -26.08 12.98 -12.37
N THR A 290 -24.94 13.12 -13.05
CA THR A 290 -24.43 12.09 -13.95
C THR A 290 -23.01 11.74 -13.55
N LYS A 291 -22.71 10.43 -13.51
CA LYS A 291 -21.36 9.93 -13.30
C LYS A 291 -20.46 10.44 -14.44
N LEU A 292 -19.27 10.92 -14.10
CA LEU A 292 -18.26 11.20 -15.11
C LEU A 292 -17.80 9.89 -15.76
N PRO A 293 -17.35 9.87 -17.03
CA PRO A 293 -17.06 8.61 -17.72
C PRO A 293 -15.77 7.91 -17.24
N ASP A 294 -14.85 8.67 -16.64
CA ASP A 294 -13.47 8.22 -16.42
C ASP A 294 -13.20 7.71 -15.00
N TYR A 295 -14.20 7.26 -14.22
CA TYR A 295 -13.92 6.71 -12.88
C TYR A 295 -13.43 5.25 -12.91
N THR A 296 -12.76 4.83 -11.84
CA THR A 296 -12.51 3.43 -11.54
C THR A 296 -13.39 3.01 -10.37
N GLU A 297 -14.12 1.91 -10.53
CA GLU A 297 -14.97 1.31 -9.51
C GLU A 297 -14.47 -0.09 -9.18
N CYS A 298 -14.44 -0.42 -7.88
CA CYS A 298 -14.16 -1.76 -7.40
C CYS A 298 -15.12 -2.11 -6.27
N GLU A 299 -16.00 -3.07 -6.53
CA GLU A 299 -16.98 -3.56 -5.56
C GLU A 299 -16.51 -4.86 -4.88
N THR A 300 -16.53 -4.86 -3.55
CA THR A 300 -16.53 -6.07 -2.72
C THR A 300 -17.96 -6.34 -2.24
N GLU A 301 -18.22 -7.47 -1.57
CA GLU A 301 -19.59 -7.84 -1.14
C GLU A 301 -20.34 -6.75 -0.34
N THR A 302 -19.60 -5.93 0.41
CA THR A 302 -20.12 -4.97 1.40
C THR A 302 -19.60 -3.54 1.22
N SER A 303 -18.65 -3.31 0.32
CA SER A 303 -17.95 -2.02 0.18
C SER A 303 -17.74 -1.68 -1.28
N LEU A 304 -17.91 -0.40 -1.61
CA LEU A 304 -17.61 0.15 -2.92
C LEU A 304 -16.43 1.11 -2.83
N TYR A 305 -15.41 0.88 -3.65
CA TYR A 305 -14.25 1.75 -3.77
C TYR A 305 -14.30 2.51 -5.09
N LEU A 306 -14.08 3.82 -5.03
CA LEU A 306 -14.06 4.71 -6.18
C LEU A 306 -12.73 5.45 -6.26
N ALA A 307 -12.27 5.70 -7.48
CA ALA A 307 -11.25 6.67 -7.82
C ALA A 307 -11.71 7.47 -9.04
N ASP A 308 -11.43 8.76 -9.08
CA ASP A 308 -11.75 9.59 -10.22
C ASP A 308 -10.79 9.33 -11.40
N GLY A 309 -11.09 9.95 -12.55
CA GLY A 309 -10.31 9.78 -13.78
C GLY A 309 -8.96 10.48 -13.80
N ASP A 310 -8.75 11.40 -12.88
CA ASP A 310 -7.44 11.99 -12.65
C ASP A 310 -6.62 11.18 -11.62
N GLY A 311 -7.23 10.20 -10.96
CA GLY A 311 -6.52 9.25 -10.11
C GLY A 311 -5.95 9.83 -8.82
N PHE A 312 -6.57 10.86 -8.24
CA PHE A 312 -6.04 11.55 -7.06
C PHE A 312 -6.14 10.74 -5.78
N ALA A 313 -7.30 10.14 -5.55
CA ALA A 313 -7.67 9.56 -4.29
C ALA A 313 -8.51 8.30 -4.48
N ILE A 314 -8.45 7.45 -3.46
CA ILE A 314 -9.29 6.26 -3.33
C ILE A 314 -10.29 6.54 -2.22
N HIS A 315 -11.57 6.45 -2.56
CA HIS A 315 -12.67 6.64 -1.62
C HIS A 315 -13.35 5.31 -1.38
N ARG A 316 -13.54 4.95 -0.11
CA ARG A 316 -14.43 3.85 0.28
C ARG A 316 -15.78 4.45 0.64
N LEU A 317 -16.81 4.13 -0.13
CA LEU A 317 -18.16 4.60 0.16
C LEU A 317 -18.74 3.85 1.36
N ASN A 318 -19.50 4.58 2.17
CA ASN A 318 -20.35 3.97 3.18
C ASN A 318 -21.62 3.36 2.50
N PRO A 319 -22.42 2.55 3.21
CA PRO A 319 -23.58 1.90 2.60
C PRO A 319 -24.59 2.87 1.98
N VAL A 320 -24.87 4.00 2.65
CA VAL A 320 -25.80 5.03 2.15
C VAL A 320 -25.30 5.66 0.86
N SER A 321 -24.03 6.06 0.83
CA SER A 321 -23.40 6.65 -0.36
C SER A 321 -23.32 5.65 -1.51
N THR A 322 -23.22 4.35 -1.21
CA THR A 322 -23.23 3.27 -2.22
C THR A 322 -24.59 3.14 -2.88
N VAL A 323 -25.68 3.23 -2.12
CA VAL A 323 -27.04 3.26 -2.69
C VAL A 323 -27.22 4.49 -3.58
N ILE A 324 -26.85 5.67 -3.08
CA ILE A 324 -26.92 6.93 -3.84
C ILE A 324 -26.10 6.83 -5.13
N TRP A 325 -24.89 6.27 -5.07
CA TRP A 325 -24.05 6.03 -6.24
C TRP A 325 -24.73 5.16 -7.30
N LYS A 326 -25.46 4.12 -6.88
CA LYS A 326 -26.22 3.25 -7.80
C LYS A 326 -27.46 3.94 -8.36
N LEU A 327 -28.15 4.76 -7.57
CA LEU A 327 -29.32 5.53 -8.03
C LEU A 327 -28.99 6.56 -9.12
N LEU A 328 -27.73 6.99 -9.24
CA LEU A 328 -27.28 7.86 -10.34
C LEU A 328 -27.47 7.21 -11.72
N ASP A 329 -27.45 5.88 -11.81
CA ASP A 329 -27.63 5.16 -13.08
C ASP A 329 -29.07 5.26 -13.60
N GLU A 330 -30.03 5.53 -12.72
CA GLU A 330 -31.45 5.70 -13.04
C GLU A 330 -31.78 7.14 -13.49
N GLY A 331 -30.80 8.06 -13.45
CA GLY A 331 -30.98 9.45 -13.90
C GLY A 331 -31.92 10.29 -13.02
N LEU A 332 -32.03 9.93 -11.73
CA LEU A 332 -32.87 10.61 -10.75
C LEU A 332 -32.31 11.97 -10.35
N THR A 333 -33.20 12.87 -9.95
CA THR A 333 -32.88 14.08 -9.21
C THR A 333 -32.52 13.74 -7.75
N GLY A 334 -31.84 14.66 -7.06
CA GLY A 334 -31.58 14.51 -5.63
C GLY A 334 -32.86 14.40 -4.79
N ILE A 335 -33.96 15.03 -5.20
CA ILE A 335 -35.27 14.91 -4.54
C ILE A 335 -35.84 13.49 -4.71
N GLU A 336 -35.85 12.95 -5.93
CA GLU A 336 -36.33 11.59 -6.21
C GLU A 336 -35.47 10.54 -5.49
N MET A 337 -34.15 10.77 -5.36
CA MET A 337 -33.28 9.91 -4.54
C MET A 337 -33.70 9.91 -3.06
N VAL A 338 -34.10 11.06 -2.50
CA VAL A 338 -34.61 11.12 -1.11
C VAL A 338 -35.89 10.31 -0.97
N GLU A 339 -36.79 10.35 -1.97
CA GLU A 339 -38.03 9.57 -1.96
C GLU A 339 -37.73 8.06 -1.96
N VAL A 340 -36.84 7.59 -2.84
CA VAL A 340 -36.41 6.18 -2.87
C VAL A 340 -35.75 5.77 -1.54
N MET A 341 -34.90 6.64 -0.99
CA MET A 341 -34.25 6.38 0.31
C MET A 341 -35.28 6.31 1.45
N GLN A 342 -36.36 7.08 1.40
CA GLN A 342 -37.42 7.02 2.41
C GLN A 342 -38.21 5.71 2.36
N GLU A 343 -38.38 5.11 1.17
CA GLU A 343 -38.97 3.78 1.03
C GLU A 343 -38.06 2.68 1.61
N LEU A 344 -36.74 2.81 1.40
CA LEU A 344 -35.74 1.86 1.92
C LEU A 344 -35.53 1.98 3.43
N TYR A 345 -35.65 3.18 3.98
CA TYR A 345 -35.35 3.52 5.38
C TYR A 345 -36.53 4.23 6.05
N ALA A 346 -37.68 3.54 6.13
CA ALA A 346 -38.94 4.09 6.61
C ALA A 346 -38.93 4.61 8.06
N ASP A 347 -37.98 4.16 8.88
CA ASP A 347 -37.80 4.56 10.28
C ASP A 347 -36.94 5.81 10.47
N ILE A 348 -36.30 6.30 9.40
CA ILE A 348 -35.45 7.49 9.43
C ILE A 348 -36.25 8.73 9.03
N ALA A 349 -36.04 9.84 9.75
CA ALA A 349 -36.67 11.12 9.45
C ALA A 349 -36.23 11.67 8.09
N VAL A 350 -37.19 12.13 7.29
CA VAL A 350 -36.98 12.69 5.93
C VAL A 350 -35.87 13.75 5.90
N ASP A 351 -35.83 14.65 6.88
CA ASP A 351 -34.83 15.73 6.93
C ASP A 351 -33.40 15.18 7.07
N ARG A 352 -33.23 14.05 7.74
CA ARG A 352 -31.93 13.38 7.87
C ARG A 352 -31.54 12.70 6.55
N LEU A 353 -32.47 12.00 5.89
CA LEU A 353 -32.20 11.40 4.58
C LEU A 353 -31.86 12.47 3.54
N ARG A 354 -32.56 13.62 3.58
CA ARG A 354 -32.25 14.78 2.74
C ARG A 354 -30.82 15.29 2.97
N ALA A 355 -30.39 15.40 4.23
CA ALA A 355 -29.04 15.80 4.57
C ALA A 355 -27.99 14.76 4.12
N ASP A 356 -28.27 13.47 4.30
CA ASP A 356 -27.38 12.38 3.88
C ASP A 356 -27.22 12.34 2.35
N VAL A 357 -28.31 12.50 1.58
CA VAL A 357 -28.29 12.58 0.11
C VAL A 357 -27.52 13.81 -0.36
N ALA A 358 -27.80 14.99 0.21
CA ALA A 358 -27.09 16.22 -0.13
C ALA A 358 -25.59 16.10 0.16
N GLY A 359 -25.21 15.59 1.34
CA GLY A 359 -23.82 15.41 1.72
C GLY A 359 -23.07 14.41 0.84
N ALA A 360 -23.72 13.31 0.44
CA ALA A 360 -23.12 12.34 -0.48
C ALA A 360 -22.92 12.92 -1.88
N LEU A 361 -23.91 13.62 -2.43
CA LEU A 361 -23.79 14.27 -3.75
C LEU A 361 -22.75 15.39 -3.74
N GLU A 362 -22.70 16.18 -2.67
CA GLU A 362 -21.67 17.21 -2.47
C GLU A 362 -20.28 16.59 -2.45
N PHE A 363 -20.08 15.53 -1.66
CA PHE A 363 -18.83 14.78 -1.63
C PHE A 363 -18.44 14.24 -3.02
N LEU A 364 -19.34 13.52 -3.69
CA LEU A 364 -19.06 12.94 -5.01
C LEU A 364 -18.73 14.01 -6.06
N GLN A 365 -19.35 15.20 -5.97
CA GLN A 365 -19.05 16.33 -6.85
C GLN A 365 -17.69 16.97 -6.52
N GLN A 366 -17.37 17.14 -5.23
CA GLN A 366 -16.08 17.65 -4.76
C GLN A 366 -14.92 16.74 -5.20
N GLU A 367 -15.12 15.44 -5.11
CA GLU A 367 -14.15 14.42 -5.55
C GLU A 367 -14.21 14.12 -7.06
N ARG A 368 -14.93 14.94 -7.84
CA ARG A 368 -14.97 14.87 -9.32
C ARG A 368 -15.40 13.51 -9.87
N LEU A 369 -16.32 12.85 -9.18
CA LEU A 369 -16.93 11.59 -9.62
C LEU A 369 -18.25 11.80 -10.37
N ILE A 370 -18.93 12.93 -10.13
CA ILE A 370 -20.19 13.29 -10.77
C ILE A 370 -20.19 14.75 -11.24
N ILE A 371 -21.11 15.07 -12.15
CA ILE A 371 -21.45 16.44 -12.52
C ILE A 371 -22.96 16.68 -12.42
N PRO A 372 -23.38 17.89 -12.03
CA PRO A 372 -24.77 18.27 -12.12
C PRO A 372 -25.18 18.51 -13.58
N THR A 373 -26.37 18.03 -13.92
CA THR A 373 -27.04 18.24 -15.20
C THR A 373 -28.31 19.05 -14.91
N PRO A 374 -28.30 20.38 -15.10
CA PRO A 374 -29.50 21.18 -14.88
C PRO A 374 -30.59 20.77 -15.88
N GLU A 375 -31.81 20.58 -15.39
CA GLU A 375 -32.97 20.44 -16.28
C GLU A 375 -33.12 21.73 -17.08
N ARG A 376 -33.22 21.61 -18.41
CA ARG A 376 -33.58 22.73 -19.29
C ARG A 376 -35.09 22.84 -19.41
#